data_AF-A0A946BTI6-F1
#
_entry.id   AF-A0A946BTI6-F1
#
_cell.length_a   1.000
_cell.length_b   1.000
_cell.length_c   1.000
_cell.angle_alpha   90.00
_cell.angle_beta   90.00
_cell.angle_gamma   90.00
#
_symmetry.space_group_name_H-M   'P 1'
#
loop_
_entity.id
_entity.type
_entity.pdbx_description
1 polymer ?
#
loop_
_entity_poly.entity_id
_entity_poly.type
_entity_poly.pdbx_seq_one_letter_code
_entity_poly.pdbx_strand_id
1 'polypeptide(L)'
;RGSAEDFDKQVSKTLAEAKITVDTEIANLKTLLESEIGSSEKIQPSELNSIYGVDESVLIDLQVIDPLQNLHLLFTKMISAGCEEKVMHSLTEIIQMYAKEIKAVESTVWSGRSADQRKLIKMRVAKLNINLKEIILSLHDLVRQALLEKEKRNEEIISKIRNNLEKIFKAETDSEPFQNKLEPFWPLLG
;
A
#
# COMPACT_ATOMS: atom_id res chain seq x y z
N ARG A 1 -6.68 28.68 -50.48
CA ARG A 1 -7.24 27.41 -51.00
C ARG A 1 -7.06 26.25 -50.02
N GLY A 2 -7.19 26.43 -48.69
CA GLY A 2 -6.96 25.36 -47.70
C GLY A 2 -6.64 25.97 -46.34
N SER A 3 -7.60 25.98 -45.42
CA SER A 3 -7.44 26.59 -44.09
C SER A 3 -8.58 26.22 -43.13
N ALA A 4 -9.77 25.90 -43.64
CA ALA A 4 -10.91 25.49 -42.81
C ALA A 4 -11.17 23.98 -42.89
N GLU A 5 -11.23 23.38 -44.08
CA GLU A 5 -11.49 21.94 -44.24
C GLU A 5 -10.40 21.05 -43.63
N ASP A 6 -9.13 21.45 -43.71
CA ASP A 6 -8.03 20.69 -43.08
C ASP A 6 -8.06 20.81 -41.56
N PHE A 7 -8.48 21.97 -41.03
CA PHE A 7 -8.68 22.18 -39.60
C PHE A 7 -9.85 21.33 -39.09
N ASP A 8 -10.99 21.33 -39.78
CA ASP A 8 -12.16 20.52 -39.43
C ASP A 8 -11.85 19.02 -39.47
N LYS A 9 -11.07 18.56 -40.46
CA LYS A 9 -10.57 17.18 -40.50
C LYS A 9 -9.68 16.85 -39.31
N GLN A 10 -8.78 17.76 -38.94
CA GLN A 10 -7.87 17.56 -37.82
C GLN A 10 -8.62 17.53 -36.49
N VAL A 11 -9.58 18.44 -36.27
CA VAL A 11 -10.45 18.46 -35.09
C VAL A 11 -11.27 17.18 -35.00
N SER A 12 -11.85 16.72 -36.11
CA SER A 12 -12.62 15.48 -36.16
C SER A 12 -11.76 14.25 -35.83
N LYS A 13 -10.51 14.22 -36.31
CA LYS A 13 -9.56 13.15 -36.00
C LYS A 13 -9.18 13.13 -34.52
N THR A 14 -8.81 14.27 -33.94
CA THR A 14 -8.47 14.38 -32.52
C THR A 14 -9.66 14.01 -31.62
N LEU A 15 -10.88 14.41 -32.00
CA LEU A 15 -12.09 14.04 -31.27
C LEU A 15 -12.33 12.52 -31.30
N ALA A 16 -12.12 11.88 -32.45
CA ALA A 16 -12.25 10.43 -32.58
C ALA A 16 -11.20 9.69 -31.75
N GLU A 17 -9.94 10.14 -31.76
CA GLU A 17 -8.87 9.57 -30.94
C GLU A 17 -9.15 9.75 -29.45
N ALA A 18 -9.58 10.94 -29.02
CA ALA A 18 -9.95 11.19 -27.62
C ALA A 18 -11.11 10.31 -27.16
N LYS A 19 -12.12 10.11 -28.02
CA LYS A 19 -13.25 9.23 -27.73
C LYS A 19 -12.80 7.78 -27.55
N ILE A 20 -11.91 7.27 -28.41
CA ILE A 20 -11.35 5.92 -28.28
C ILE A 20 -10.60 5.77 -26.96
N THR A 21 -9.79 6.76 -26.58
CA THR A 21 -9.07 6.75 -25.30
C THR A 21 -10.03 6.70 -24.11
N VAL A 22 -11.06 7.57 -24.11
CA VAL A 22 -12.08 7.59 -23.05
C VAL A 22 -12.84 6.27 -22.97
N ASP A 23 -13.28 5.73 -24.11
CA ASP A 23 -13.99 4.45 -24.15
C ASP A 23 -13.10 3.29 -23.64
N THR A 24 -11.80 3.34 -23.92
CA THR A 24 -10.81 2.38 -23.42
C THR A 24 -10.62 2.50 -21.90
N GLU A 25 -10.50 3.71 -21.38
CA GLU A 25 -10.40 3.95 -19.93
C GLU A 25 -11.68 3.54 -19.19
N ILE A 26 -12.86 3.81 -19.77
CA ILE A 26 -14.16 3.36 -19.22
C ILE A 26 -14.22 1.83 -19.18
N ALA A 27 -13.79 1.15 -20.25
CA ALA A 27 -13.75 -0.32 -20.28
C ALA A 27 -12.78 -0.88 -19.23
N ASN A 28 -11.60 -0.29 -19.08
CA ASN A 28 -10.64 -0.67 -18.06
C ASN A 28 -11.20 -0.47 -16.65
N LEU A 29 -11.82 0.68 -16.37
CA LEU A 29 -12.46 0.97 -15.08
C LEU A 29 -13.59 -0.01 -14.78
N LYS A 30 -14.41 -0.33 -15.77
CA LYS A 30 -15.50 -1.31 -15.63
C LYS A 30 -14.97 -2.69 -15.30
N THR A 31 -13.90 -3.12 -15.99
CA THR A 31 -13.26 -4.43 -15.74
C THR A 31 -12.64 -4.47 -14.34
N LEU A 32 -12.06 -3.35 -13.88
CA LEU A 32 -11.48 -3.20 -12.56
C LEU A 32 -12.57 -3.26 -11.46
N LEU A 33 -13.68 -2.55 -11.66
CA LEU A 33 -14.88 -2.61 -10.82
C LEU A 33 -15.50 -4.00 -10.78
N GLU A 34 -15.65 -4.67 -11.92
CA GLU A 34 -16.17 -6.03 -11.99
C GLU A 34 -15.25 -7.04 -11.28
N SER A 35 -13.93 -6.83 -11.32
CA SER A 35 -12.97 -7.63 -10.55
C SER A 35 -13.01 -7.35 -9.04
N GLU A 36 -13.20 -6.09 -8.63
CA GLU A 36 -13.37 -5.69 -7.23
C GLU A 36 -14.67 -6.24 -6.65
N ILE A 37 -15.78 -6.11 -7.39
CA ILE A 37 -17.11 -6.56 -6.99
C ILE A 37 -17.23 -8.10 -7.06
N GLY A 38 -16.56 -8.74 -8.03
CA GLY A 38 -16.58 -10.19 -8.24
C GLY A 38 -15.63 -10.99 -7.35
N SER A 39 -14.76 -10.34 -6.56
CA SER A 39 -13.90 -11.00 -5.59
C SER A 39 -14.73 -11.54 -4.40
N SER A 40 -15.21 -12.77 -4.55
CA SER A 40 -15.90 -13.57 -3.53
C SER A 40 -15.04 -13.90 -2.29
N GLU A 41 -13.85 -13.30 -2.16
CA GLU A 41 -12.83 -13.62 -1.13
C GLU A 41 -12.38 -12.37 -0.38
N LYS A 42 -13.28 -11.39 -0.16
CA LYS A 42 -12.96 -10.30 0.79
C LYS A 42 -12.72 -10.90 2.17
N ILE A 43 -11.48 -10.83 2.62
CA ILE A 43 -11.02 -11.29 3.92
C ILE A 43 -11.79 -10.52 5.00
N GLN A 44 -12.40 -11.23 5.94
CA GLN A 44 -13.13 -10.59 7.03
C GLN A 44 -12.16 -9.75 7.88
N PRO A 45 -12.57 -8.61 8.45
CA PRO A 45 -11.68 -7.80 9.31
C PRO A 45 -11.04 -8.59 10.46
N SER A 46 -11.77 -9.56 11.02
CA SER A 46 -11.27 -10.49 12.03
C SER A 46 -10.13 -11.40 11.53
N GLU A 47 -10.17 -11.80 10.26
CA GLU A 47 -9.11 -12.57 9.60
C GLU A 47 -7.90 -11.68 9.27
N LEU A 48 -8.12 -10.41 8.90
CA LEU A 48 -7.03 -9.43 8.73
C LEU A 48 -6.26 -9.23 10.04
N ASN A 49 -6.95 -9.21 11.19
CA ASN A 49 -6.29 -9.18 12.50
C ASN A 49 -5.38 -10.41 12.69
N SER A 50 -5.85 -11.61 12.35
CA SER A 50 -5.02 -12.81 12.43
C SER A 50 -3.80 -12.76 11.50
N ILE A 51 -3.94 -12.18 10.30
CA ILE A 51 -2.86 -12.11 9.32
C ILE A 51 -1.81 -11.06 9.72
N TYR A 52 -2.24 -9.86 10.10
CA TYR A 52 -1.35 -8.71 10.29
C TYR A 52 -1.04 -8.40 11.76
N GLY A 53 -1.74 -9.03 12.71
CA GLY A 53 -1.59 -8.81 14.14
C GLY A 53 -2.12 -7.46 14.63
N VAL A 54 -2.94 -6.78 13.82
CA VAL A 54 -3.51 -5.45 14.11
C VAL A 54 -4.96 -5.62 14.55
N ASP A 55 -5.31 -5.07 15.71
CA ASP A 55 -6.65 -5.21 16.27
C ASP A 55 -7.71 -4.57 15.37
N GLU A 56 -8.89 -5.18 15.30
CA GLU A 56 -9.96 -4.75 14.37
C GLU A 56 -10.36 -3.29 14.57
N SER A 57 -10.44 -2.82 15.81
CA SER A 57 -10.71 -1.40 16.11
C SER A 57 -9.65 -0.48 15.53
N VAL A 58 -8.37 -0.87 15.60
CA VAL A 58 -7.25 -0.10 15.05
C VAL A 58 -7.30 -0.12 13.52
N LEU A 59 -7.67 -1.26 12.90
CA LEU A 59 -7.86 -1.36 11.46
C LEU A 59 -8.94 -0.38 10.96
N ILE A 60 -10.06 -0.28 11.69
CA ILE A 60 -11.15 0.65 11.42
C ILE A 60 -10.70 2.09 11.62
N ASP A 61 -10.09 2.42 12.77
CA ASP A 61 -9.67 3.78 13.11
C ASP A 61 -8.62 4.32 12.14
N LEU A 62 -7.68 3.46 11.72
CA LEU A 62 -6.67 3.82 10.73
C LEU A 62 -7.21 3.85 9.30
N GLN A 63 -8.40 3.30 9.05
CA GLN A 63 -9.00 3.14 7.72
C GLN A 63 -8.08 2.35 6.78
N VAL A 64 -7.52 1.23 7.26
CA VAL A 64 -6.56 0.41 6.51
C VAL A 64 -7.10 -0.97 6.10
N ILE A 65 -8.37 -1.26 6.36
CA ILE A 65 -9.03 -2.50 5.93
C ILE A 65 -8.92 -2.68 4.41
N ASP A 66 -9.39 -1.71 3.63
CA ASP A 66 -9.35 -1.79 2.16
C ASP A 66 -7.89 -1.84 1.63
N PRO A 67 -6.95 -0.99 2.09
CA PRO A 67 -5.54 -1.13 1.75
C PRO A 67 -4.96 -2.53 2.00
N LEU A 68 -5.29 -3.17 3.13
CA LEU A 68 -4.79 -4.51 3.46
C LEU A 68 -5.47 -5.60 2.62
N GLN A 69 -6.77 -5.51 2.37
CA GLN A 69 -7.47 -6.43 1.44
C GLN A 69 -6.85 -6.33 0.05
N ASN A 70 -6.63 -5.12 -0.45
CA ASN A 70 -6.01 -4.88 -1.75
C ASN A 70 -4.57 -5.38 -1.78
N LEU A 71 -3.79 -5.13 -0.74
CA LEU A 71 -2.42 -5.64 -0.63
C LEU A 71 -2.39 -7.17 -0.72
N HIS A 72 -3.30 -7.87 -0.03
CA HIS A 72 -3.41 -9.32 -0.09
C HIS A 72 -3.78 -9.84 -1.50
N LEU A 73 -4.71 -9.16 -2.16
CA LEU A 73 -5.05 -9.46 -3.55
C LEU A 73 -3.84 -9.27 -4.49
N LEU A 74 -3.08 -8.20 -4.29
CA LEU A 74 -1.86 -7.94 -5.08
C LEU A 74 -0.78 -9.00 -4.81
N PHE A 75 -0.63 -9.47 -3.57
CA PHE A 75 0.26 -10.60 -3.25
C PHE A 75 -0.12 -11.87 -4.02
N THR A 76 -1.42 -12.20 -4.05
CA THR A 76 -1.92 -13.36 -4.79
C THR A 76 -1.63 -13.24 -6.29
N LYS A 77 -1.78 -12.04 -6.86
CA LYS A 77 -1.43 -11.75 -8.26
C LYS A 77 0.07 -11.89 -8.54
N MET A 78 0.92 -11.37 -7.65
CA MET A 78 2.38 -11.50 -7.74
C MET A 78 2.83 -12.97 -7.70
N ILE A 79 2.27 -13.76 -6.79
CA ILE A 79 2.56 -15.20 -6.67
C ILE A 79 2.11 -15.93 -7.93
N SER A 80 0.91 -15.63 -8.43
CA SER A 80 0.39 -16.21 -9.69
C SER A 80 1.26 -15.83 -10.91
N ALA A 81 1.93 -14.68 -10.87
CA ALA A 81 2.89 -14.23 -11.87
C ALA A 81 4.30 -14.84 -11.70
N GLY A 82 4.49 -15.75 -10.73
CA GLY A 82 5.75 -16.47 -10.50
C GLY A 82 6.67 -15.86 -9.45
N CYS A 83 6.23 -14.86 -8.69
CA CYS A 83 7.01 -14.34 -7.57
C CYS A 83 7.04 -15.35 -6.42
N GLU A 84 8.19 -15.43 -5.73
CA GLU A 84 8.32 -16.31 -4.57
C GLU A 84 7.45 -15.83 -3.41
N GLU A 85 6.64 -16.73 -2.84
CA GLU A 85 5.74 -16.45 -1.72
C GLU A 85 6.47 -15.84 -0.51
N LYS A 86 7.74 -16.25 -0.29
CA LYS A 86 8.60 -15.72 0.78
C LYS A 86 8.73 -14.19 0.74
N VAL A 87 8.69 -13.58 -0.45
CA VAL A 87 8.79 -12.12 -0.59
C VAL A 87 7.55 -11.45 -0.01
N MET A 88 6.36 -11.98 -0.30
CA MET A 88 5.09 -11.45 0.22
C MET A 88 4.98 -11.70 1.73
N HIS A 89 5.51 -12.83 2.19
CA HIS A 89 5.63 -13.13 3.62
C HIS A 89 6.50 -12.08 4.33
N SER A 90 7.66 -11.72 3.77
CA SER A 90 8.52 -10.69 4.35
C SER A 90 7.84 -9.31 4.45
N LEU A 91 7.03 -8.93 3.46
CA LEU A 91 6.25 -7.69 3.52
C LEU A 91 5.15 -7.74 4.60
N THR A 92 4.52 -8.90 4.77
CA THR A 92 3.54 -9.14 5.84
C THR A 92 4.21 -9.06 7.22
N GLU A 93 5.41 -9.62 7.36
CA GLU A 93 6.19 -9.57 8.60
C GLU A 93 6.55 -8.14 9.01
N ILE A 94 6.81 -7.23 8.07
CA ILE A 94 7.05 -5.80 8.39
C ILE A 94 5.86 -5.21 9.15
N ILE A 95 4.64 -5.45 8.67
CA ILE A 95 3.39 -4.97 9.30
C ILE A 95 3.23 -5.61 10.68
N GLN A 96 3.43 -6.92 10.79
CA GLN A 96 3.33 -7.66 12.05
C GLN A 96 4.36 -7.20 13.09
N MET A 97 5.60 -6.93 12.67
CA MET A 97 6.65 -6.43 13.54
C MET A 97 6.28 -5.06 14.11
N TYR A 98 5.74 -4.16 13.27
CA TYR A 98 5.32 -2.84 13.71
C TYR A 98 4.10 -2.90 14.64
N ALA A 99 3.14 -3.78 14.34
CA ALA A 99 1.98 -4.03 15.20
C ALA A 99 2.39 -4.58 16.58
N LYS A 100 3.40 -5.46 16.63
CA LYS A 100 3.97 -5.97 17.89
C LYS A 100 4.63 -4.86 18.71
N GLU A 101 5.39 -3.96 18.07
CA GLU A 101 6.00 -2.80 18.76
C GLU A 101 4.93 -1.87 19.35
N ILE A 102 3.86 -1.58 18.60
CA ILE A 102 2.72 -0.79 19.09
C ILE A 102 2.13 -1.42 20.35
N LYS A 103 1.83 -2.72 20.30
CA LYS A 103 1.27 -3.47 21.44
C LYS A 103 2.22 -3.49 22.64
N ALA A 104 3.53 -3.62 22.39
CA ALA A 104 4.54 -3.55 23.44
C ALA A 104 4.52 -2.18 24.13
N VAL A 105 4.53 -1.08 23.37
CA VAL A 105 4.47 0.28 23.94
C VAL A 105 3.14 0.54 24.65
N GLU A 106 2.02 0.13 24.07
CA GLU A 106 0.68 0.30 24.65
C GLU A 106 0.55 -0.42 25.99
N SER A 107 1.11 -1.63 26.12
CA SER A 107 1.10 -2.39 27.38
C SER A 107 1.77 -1.65 28.55
N THR A 108 2.67 -0.70 28.24
CA THR A 108 3.36 0.11 29.26
C THR A 108 2.55 1.32 29.73
N VAL A 109 1.43 1.68 29.08
CA VAL A 109 0.65 2.89 29.41
C VAL A 109 0.27 2.93 30.89
N TRP A 110 -0.19 1.82 31.46
CA TRP A 110 -0.61 1.79 32.87
C TRP A 110 0.54 1.67 33.87
N SER A 111 1.76 1.41 33.39
CA SER A 111 2.98 1.42 34.22
C SER A 111 3.51 2.84 34.49
N GLY A 112 2.98 3.87 33.80
CA GLY A 112 3.35 5.27 34.02
C GLY A 112 2.96 5.76 35.42
N ARG A 113 3.92 6.31 36.16
CA ARG A 113 3.79 6.76 37.55
C ARG A 113 3.04 8.08 37.71
N SER A 114 2.77 8.80 36.60
CA SER A 114 2.01 10.05 36.59
C SER A 114 1.08 10.15 35.38
N ALA A 115 0.08 11.04 35.44
CA ALA A 115 -0.80 11.32 34.32
C ALA A 115 -0.04 11.79 33.07
N ASP A 116 0.98 12.64 33.25
CA ASP A 116 1.80 13.13 32.15
C ASP A 116 2.62 12.03 31.48
N GLN A 117 3.19 11.09 32.25
CA GLN A 117 3.88 9.94 31.69
C GLN A 117 2.93 9.07 30.85
N ARG A 118 1.72 8.81 31.35
CA ARG A 118 0.71 8.07 30.58
C ARG A 118 0.30 8.79 29.30
N LYS A 119 0.18 10.12 29.36
CA LYS A 119 -0.11 10.95 28.18
C LYS A 119 0.99 10.83 27.13
N LEU A 120 2.27 10.91 27.53
CA LEU A 120 3.41 10.75 26.62
C LEU A 120 3.42 9.37 25.95
N ILE A 121 3.19 8.29 26.71
CA ILE A 121 3.12 6.94 26.15
C ILE A 121 1.96 6.83 25.14
N LYS A 122 0.77 7.33 25.48
CA LYS A 122 -0.39 7.35 24.54
C LYS A 122 -0.10 8.14 23.27
N MET A 123 0.59 9.28 23.37
CA MET A 123 1.01 10.05 22.20
C MET A 123 2.02 9.27 21.34
N ARG A 124 2.93 8.51 21.95
CA ARG A 124 3.84 7.62 21.23
C ARG A 124 3.08 6.52 20.49
N VAL A 125 2.11 5.86 21.14
CA VAL A 125 1.24 4.87 20.50
C VAL A 125 0.49 5.48 19.31
N ALA A 126 -0.07 6.68 19.45
CA ALA A 126 -0.74 7.36 18.34
C ALA A 126 0.22 7.63 17.16
N LYS A 127 1.45 8.07 17.43
CA LYS A 127 2.48 8.27 16.40
C LYS A 127 2.82 6.95 15.69
N LEU A 128 2.99 5.87 16.44
CA LEU A 128 3.27 4.55 15.88
C LEU A 128 2.09 4.04 15.02
N ASN A 129 0.85 4.26 15.45
CA ASN A 129 -0.33 3.91 14.66
C ASN A 129 -0.40 4.69 13.33
N ILE A 130 -0.04 5.97 13.32
CA ILE A 130 0.08 6.75 12.08
C ILE A 130 1.18 6.18 11.19
N ASN A 131 2.35 5.86 11.74
CA ASN A 131 3.43 5.24 10.99
C ASN A 131 3.04 3.87 10.41
N LEU A 132 2.27 3.05 11.15
CA LEU A 132 1.74 1.78 10.67
C LEU A 132 0.86 1.98 9.44
N LYS A 133 -0.04 2.97 9.47
CA LYS A 133 -0.86 3.34 8.30
C LYS A 133 0.01 3.70 7.11
N GLU A 134 1.02 4.55 7.31
CA GLU A 134 1.94 4.96 6.24
C GLU A 134 2.75 3.79 5.68
N ILE A 135 3.16 2.84 6.52
CA ILE A 135 3.83 1.59 6.08
C ILE A 135 2.89 0.77 5.20
N ILE A 136 1.65 0.54 5.63
CA ILE A 136 0.68 -0.26 4.87
C ILE A 136 0.45 0.36 3.48
N LEU A 137 0.21 1.66 3.41
CA LEU A 137 0.00 2.37 2.16
C LEU A 137 1.26 2.35 1.26
N SER A 138 2.43 2.56 1.85
CA SER A 138 3.71 2.48 1.16
C SER A 138 3.95 1.10 0.54
N LEU A 139 3.69 0.03 1.30
CA LEU A 139 3.83 -1.35 0.82
C LEU A 139 2.81 -1.66 -0.29
N HIS A 140 1.56 -1.23 -0.12
CA HIS A 140 0.54 -1.34 -1.16
C HIS A 140 0.98 -0.69 -2.48
N ASP A 141 1.47 0.54 -2.42
CA ASP A 141 1.88 1.27 -3.62
C ASP A 141 3.13 0.66 -4.25
N LEU A 142 4.09 0.18 -3.45
CA LEU A 142 5.27 -0.54 -3.96
C LEU A 142 4.88 -1.81 -4.72
N VAL A 143 3.97 -2.61 -4.19
CA VAL A 143 3.51 -3.84 -4.84
C VAL A 143 2.74 -3.51 -6.12
N ARG A 144 1.94 -2.44 -6.10
CA ARG A 144 1.28 -1.95 -7.31
C ARG A 144 2.28 -1.54 -8.38
N GLN A 145 3.38 -0.87 -8.02
CA GLN A 145 4.45 -0.52 -8.96
C GLN A 145 5.16 -1.77 -9.49
N ALA A 146 5.43 -2.77 -8.65
CA ALA A 146 6.10 -4.00 -9.06
C ALA A 146 5.30 -4.81 -10.10
N LEU A 147 3.97 -4.76 -10.04
CA LEU A 147 3.07 -5.40 -11.02
C LEU A 147 3.02 -4.69 -12.38
N LEU A 148 3.53 -3.47 -12.48
CA LEU A 148 3.61 -2.77 -13.76
C LEU A 148 4.81 -3.28 -14.58
N GLU A 149 4.63 -3.29 -15.90
CA GLU A 149 5.74 -3.39 -16.85
C GLU A 149 6.79 -2.31 -16.53
N LYS A 150 8.06 -2.65 -16.71
CA LYS A 150 9.19 -1.82 -16.28
C LYS A 150 9.10 -0.40 -16.82
N GLU A 151 8.64 -0.23 -18.06
CA GLU A 151 8.51 1.05 -18.75
C GLU A 151 7.38 1.93 -18.20
N LYS A 152 6.41 1.33 -17.50
CA LYS A 152 5.23 2.01 -16.92
C LYS A 152 5.42 2.35 -15.43
N ARG A 153 6.52 1.89 -14.82
CA ARG A 153 6.83 2.17 -13.42
C ARG A 153 7.17 3.64 -13.22
N ASN A 154 6.73 4.18 -12.09
CA ASN A 154 7.08 5.54 -11.70
C ASN A 154 8.24 5.51 -10.70
N GLU A 155 9.46 5.66 -11.21
CA GLU A 155 10.70 5.67 -10.42
C GLU A 155 10.72 6.76 -9.34
N GLU A 156 10.10 7.91 -9.60
CA GLU A 156 10.01 8.99 -8.62
C GLU A 156 9.14 8.57 -7.42
N ILE A 157 8.00 7.92 -7.69
CA ILE A 157 7.13 7.37 -6.65
C ILE A 157 7.85 6.27 -5.87
N ILE A 158 8.51 5.33 -6.56
CA ILE A 158 9.27 4.25 -5.91
C ILE A 158 10.34 4.82 -4.97
N SER A 159 11.11 5.81 -5.45
CA SER A 159 12.14 6.49 -4.65
C SER A 159 11.55 7.24 -3.45
N LYS A 160 10.42 7.95 -3.63
CA LYS A 160 9.72 8.62 -2.53
C LYS A 160 9.25 7.63 -1.47
N ILE A 161 8.65 6.52 -1.88
CA ILE A 161 8.17 5.49 -0.95
C ILE A 161 9.36 4.88 -0.18
N ARG A 162 10.44 4.52 -0.88
CA ARG A 162 11.67 4.01 -0.25
C ARG A 162 12.21 4.96 0.81
N ASN A 163 12.33 6.24 0.48
CA ASN A 163 12.81 7.26 1.41
C ASN A 163 11.85 7.45 2.60
N ASN A 164 10.54 7.33 2.39
CA ASN A 164 9.55 7.43 3.46
C ASN A 164 9.68 6.26 4.45
N LEU A 165 9.73 5.03 3.93
CA LEU A 165 9.92 3.83 4.76
C LEU A 165 11.23 3.87 5.54
N GLU A 166 12.32 4.29 4.91
CA GLU A 166 13.61 4.43 5.59
C GLU A 166 13.55 5.44 6.75
N LYS A 167 12.86 6.57 6.57
CA LYS A 167 12.63 7.55 7.65
C LYS A 167 11.80 6.96 8.78
N ILE A 168 10.72 6.26 8.46
CA ILE A 168 9.85 5.64 9.47
C ILE A 168 10.62 4.60 10.28
N PHE A 169 11.38 3.72 9.62
CA PHE A 169 12.14 2.66 10.29
C PHE A 169 13.26 3.19 11.18
N LYS A 170 13.92 4.30 10.79
CA LYS A 170 14.97 4.93 11.60
C LYS A 170 14.46 5.74 12.79
N ALA A 171 13.20 6.19 12.75
CA ALA A 171 12.68 7.15 13.72
C ALA A 171 12.33 6.54 15.08
N GLU A 172 11.94 5.27 15.14
CA GLU A 172 11.29 4.69 16.34
C GLU A 172 11.84 3.33 16.78
N THR A 173 12.63 2.65 15.95
CA THR A 173 13.11 1.28 16.18
C THR A 173 14.53 1.08 15.66
N ASP A 174 15.14 -0.05 15.98
CA ASP A 174 16.24 -0.57 15.16
C ASP A 174 15.71 -0.78 13.73
N SER A 175 16.25 -0.05 12.76
CA SER A 175 15.78 -0.08 11.38
C SER A 175 16.24 -1.32 10.63
N GLU A 176 17.32 -1.96 11.07
CA GLU A 176 17.96 -3.07 10.37
C GLU A 176 17.01 -4.27 10.16
N PRO A 177 16.25 -4.74 11.16
CA PRO A 177 15.28 -5.83 10.97
C PRO A 177 14.23 -5.53 9.90
N PHE A 178 13.72 -4.29 9.83
CA PHE A 178 12.72 -3.90 8.84
C PHE A 178 13.30 -3.80 7.44
N GLN A 179 14.51 -3.24 7.31
CA GLN A 179 15.22 -3.14 6.04
C GLN A 179 15.55 -4.53 5.49
N ASN A 180 15.98 -5.47 6.34
CA ASN A 180 16.28 -6.85 5.95
C ASN A 180 15.05 -7.59 5.43
N LYS A 181 13.85 -7.30 5.97
CA LYS A 181 12.60 -7.87 5.44
C LYS A 181 12.18 -7.24 4.11
N LEU A 182 12.55 -5.99 3.86
CA LEU A 182 12.19 -5.30 2.62
C LEU A 182 13.19 -5.59 1.47
N GLU A 183 14.42 -5.96 1.80
CA GLU A 183 15.52 -6.19 0.84
C GLU A 183 15.17 -7.19 -0.29
N PRO A 184 14.52 -8.35 -0.02
CA PRO A 184 14.12 -9.30 -1.05
C PRO A 184 13.13 -8.74 -2.08
N PHE A 185 12.46 -7.63 -1.78
CA PHE A 185 11.47 -7.02 -2.68
C PHE A 185 12.11 -6.10 -3.72
N TRP A 186 13.25 -5.47 -3.42
CA TRP A 186 13.88 -4.50 -4.31
C TRP A 186 14.23 -5.02 -5.71
N PRO A 187 14.72 -6.26 -5.88
CA PRO A 187 14.97 -6.81 -7.22
C PRO A 187 13.74 -6.84 -8.13
N LEU A 188 12.52 -6.91 -7.57
CA LEU A 188 11.28 -6.91 -8.35
C LEU A 188 10.97 -5.55 -8.99
N LEU A 189 11.57 -4.49 -8.46
CA LEU A 189 11.43 -3.11 -8.95
C LEU A 189 12.57 -2.70 -9.90
N GLY A 190 13.65 -3.50 -10.00
CA GLY A 190 14.86 -3.19 -10.77
C GLY A 190 14.81 -3.43 -12.28
#